data_AF-A0A5K1DDA8-F1
#
_entry.id   AF-A0A5K1DDA8-F1
#
_cell.length_a   1.000
_cell.length_b   1.000
_cell.length_c   1.000
_cell.angle_alpha   90.00
_cell.angle_beta   90.00
_cell.angle_gamma   90.00
#
_symmetry.space_group_name_H-M   'P 1'
#
loop_
_entity.id
_entity.type
_entity.pdbx_description
1 polymer ?
#
loop_
_entity_poly.entity_id
_entity_poly.type
_entity_poly.pdbx_seq_one_letter_code
_entity_poly.pdbx_strand_id
1 'polypeptide(L)'
;VKVGVMCTDERKKVVYYNSGSTDDGGRFEIPIRADGRKNVDEKRCTVRILSSPDPICNVPTDFGRGKSGAKLTRPSFVFRNTIKYVVGPFYFTTLICERAT
;
A
#
# COMPACT_ATOMS: atom_id res chain seq x y z
N VAL A 1 -8.43 -8.31 -1.43
CA VAL A 1 -8.33 -6.83 -1.36
C VAL A 1 -7.27 -6.35 -2.36
N LYS A 2 -7.44 -5.19 -3.01
CA LYS A 2 -6.41 -4.61 -3.88
C LYS A 2 -5.60 -3.53 -3.15
N VAL A 3 -4.29 -3.59 -3.27
CA VAL A 3 -3.32 -2.67 -2.66
C VAL A 3 -2.44 -2.08 -3.77
N GLY A 4 -2.11 -0.80 -3.65
CA GLY A 4 -1.29 -0.07 -4.62
C GLY A 4 -0.08 0.57 -3.97
N VAL A 5 1.03 0.61 -4.70
CA VAL A 5 2.20 1.42 -4.40
C VAL A 5 2.34 2.51 -5.45
N MET A 6 2.64 3.72 -5.00
CA MET A 6 2.90 4.87 -5.86
C MET A 6 4.15 5.59 -5.38
N CYS A 7 5.09 5.85 -6.27
CA CYS A 7 6.29 6.62 -5.96
C CYS A 7 6.31 7.90 -6.78
N THR A 8 6.76 8.97 -6.14
CA THR A 8 6.82 10.30 -6.74
C THR A 8 8.24 10.84 -6.82
N ASP A 9 8.49 11.77 -7.73
CA ASP A 9 9.73 12.54 -7.77
C ASP A 9 9.72 13.71 -6.77
N GLU A 10 10.74 14.56 -6.86
CA GLU A 10 10.88 15.78 -6.06
C GLU A 10 9.75 16.78 -6.22
N ARG A 11 9.11 16.77 -7.38
CA ARG A 11 8.00 17.66 -7.76
C ARG A 11 6.64 17.00 -7.53
N LYS A 12 6.59 15.90 -6.78
CA LYS A 12 5.38 15.10 -6.49
C LYS A 12 4.74 14.49 -7.75
N LYS A 13 5.45 14.40 -8.86
CA LYS A 13 4.97 13.72 -10.07
C LYS A 13 5.12 12.21 -9.89
N VAL A 14 4.09 11.44 -10.25
CA VAL A 14 4.16 9.97 -10.22
C VAL A 14 5.21 9.49 -11.22
N VAL A 15 6.20 8.76 -10.71
CA VAL A 15 7.27 8.14 -11.51
C VAL A 15 7.14 6.62 -11.57
N TYR A 16 6.47 6.02 -10.59
CA TYR A 16 6.23 4.59 -10.54
C TYR A 16 4.86 4.31 -9.91
N TYR A 17 4.15 3.33 -10.47
CA TYR A 17 2.91 2.80 -9.92
C TYR A 17 2.87 1.30 -10.15
N ASN A 18 2.50 0.55 -9.11
CA ASN A 18 2.20 -0.87 -9.22
C ASN A 18 1.04 -1.22 -8.26
N SER A 19 0.35 -2.33 -8.50
CA SER A 19 -0.72 -2.81 -7.62
C SER A 19 -0.81 -4.33 -7.63
N GLY A 20 -1.29 -4.89 -6.53
CA GLY A 20 -1.50 -6.32 -6.36
C GLY A 20 -2.74 -6.61 -5.53
N SER A 21 -3.17 -7.87 -5.56
CA SER A 21 -4.19 -8.39 -4.66
C SER A 21 -3.54 -9.00 -3.42
N THR A 22 -4.25 -8.95 -2.30
CA THR A 22 -3.91 -9.73 -1.11
C THR A 22 -4.20 -11.21 -1.34
N ASP A 23 -3.46 -12.08 -0.65
CA ASP A 23 -3.78 -13.50 -0.52
C ASP A 23 -4.97 -13.75 0.44
N ASP A 24 -5.31 -15.01 0.64
CA ASP A 24 -6.40 -15.46 1.53
C ASP A 24 -6.17 -15.08 3.01
N GLY A 25 -4.90 -14.86 3.40
CA GLY A 25 -4.52 -14.38 4.72
C GLY A 25 -4.48 -12.86 4.85
N GLY A 26 -4.89 -12.12 3.82
CA GLY A 26 -4.85 -10.66 3.79
C GLY A 26 -3.44 -10.07 3.60
N ARG A 27 -2.44 -10.89 3.27
CA ARG A 27 -1.05 -10.43 3.05
C ARG A 27 -0.85 -10.03 1.60
N PHE A 28 0.07 -9.11 1.33
CA PHE A 28 0.41 -8.69 -0.03
C PHE A 28 1.92 -8.53 -0.17
N GLU A 29 2.43 -8.82 -1.36
CA GLU A 29 3.79 -8.51 -1.77
C GLU A 29 3.74 -7.76 -3.11
N ILE A 30 4.26 -6.53 -3.15
CA ILE A 30 4.29 -5.71 -4.37
C ILE A 30 5.74 -5.41 -4.71
N PRO A 31 6.30 -6.00 -5.78
CA PRO A 31 7.66 -5.68 -6.21
C PRO A 31 7.73 -4.26 -6.77
N ILE A 32 8.73 -3.52 -6.32
CA ILE A 32 9.13 -2.23 -6.88
C ILE A 32 10.38 -2.50 -7.72
N ARG A 33 10.25 -2.46 -9.04
CA ARG A 33 11.37 -2.63 -9.97
C ARG A 33 11.59 -1.31 -10.69
N ALA A 34 12.77 -0.71 -10.53
CA ALA A 34 13.16 0.40 -11.37
C ALA A 34 13.32 -0.11 -12.80
N ASP A 35 12.49 0.35 -13.72
CA ASP A 35 12.80 0.30 -15.13
C ASP A 35 13.94 1.30 -15.34
N GLY A 36 15.09 0.85 -15.85
CA GLY A 36 16.38 1.60 -15.84
C GLY A 36 16.39 3.00 -16.48
N ARG A 37 15.23 3.56 -16.83
CA ARG A 37 15.00 4.94 -17.27
C ARG A 37 14.80 5.92 -16.11
N LYS A 38 14.36 5.48 -14.91
CA LYS A 38 14.17 6.36 -13.74
C LYS A 38 14.51 5.67 -12.43
N ASN A 39 15.37 6.31 -11.63
CA ASN A 39 15.61 5.89 -10.26
C ASN A 39 14.34 6.11 -9.43
N VAL A 40 13.86 5.06 -8.78
CA VAL A 40 12.76 5.12 -7.83
C VAL A 40 13.36 5.36 -6.44
N ASP A 41 13.08 6.52 -5.85
CA ASP A 41 13.41 6.80 -4.45
C ASP A 41 12.35 6.16 -3.54
N GLU A 42 12.73 5.14 -2.80
CA GLU A 42 11.85 4.37 -1.94
C GLU A 42 11.23 5.23 -0.81
N LYS A 43 11.91 6.30 -0.40
CA LYS A 43 11.40 7.23 0.64
C LYS A 43 10.23 8.08 0.12
N ARG A 44 10.07 8.16 -1.20
CA ARG A 44 8.97 8.87 -1.88
C ARG A 44 7.86 7.93 -2.36
N CYS A 45 7.93 6.66 -1.97
CA CYS A 45 6.87 5.69 -2.20
C CYS A 45 5.85 5.68 -1.07
N THR A 46 4.58 5.54 -1.43
CA THR A 46 3.48 5.31 -0.50
C THR A 46 2.67 4.08 -0.92
N VAL A 47 2.17 3.34 0.07
CA VAL A 47 1.31 2.17 -0.10
C VAL A 47 -0.08 2.47 0.43
N ARG A 48 -1.12 2.16 -0.34
CA ARG A 48 -2.52 2.38 0.05
C ARG A 48 -3.43 1.23 -0.36
N ILE A 49 -4.49 1.01 0.39
CA ILE A 49 -5.61 0.15 -0.04
C ILE A 49 -6.38 0.85 -1.16
N LEU A 50 -6.79 0.08 -2.17
CA LEU A 50 -7.48 0.59 -3.36
C LEU A 50 -8.94 0.16 -3.41
N SER A 51 -9.21 -1.13 -3.19
CA SER A 51 -10.57 -1.67 -3.21
C SER A 51 -10.69 -2.97 -2.43
N SER A 52 -11.89 -3.24 -1.93
CA SER A 52 -12.28 -4.53 -1.33
C SER A 52 -13.20 -5.28 -2.29
N PRO A 53 -13.06 -6.62 -2.41
CA PRO A 53 -14.03 -7.45 -3.13
C PRO A 53 -15.30 -7.71 -2.31
N ASP A 54 -15.28 -7.45 -1.00
CA ASP A 54 -16.42 -7.65 -0.11
C ASP A 54 -17.46 -6.54 -0.35
N PRO A 55 -18.73 -6.87 -0.66
CA PRO A 55 -19.75 -5.86 -0.95
C PRO A 55 -20.18 -5.05 0.28
N ILE A 56 -19.97 -5.56 1.50
CA ILE A 56 -20.34 -4.93 2.76
C ILE A 56 -19.13 -4.19 3.36
N CYS A 57 -17.97 -4.83 3.38
CA CYS A 57 -16.71 -4.30 3.93
C CYS A 57 -15.84 -3.66 2.83
N ASN A 58 -16.32 -2.55 2.25
CA ASN A 58 -15.69 -1.86 1.10
C ASN A 58 -15.35 -0.39 1.31
N VAL A 59 -15.56 0.17 2.51
CA VAL A 59 -15.21 1.56 2.80
C VAL A 59 -13.75 1.64 3.27
N PRO A 60 -12.83 2.26 2.51
CA PRO A 60 -11.43 2.33 2.93
C PRO A 60 -11.28 3.21 4.17
N THR A 61 -10.65 2.68 5.22
CA THR A 61 -10.29 3.44 6.42
C THR A 61 -8.89 4.03 6.29
N ASP A 62 -8.58 5.04 7.10
CA ASP A 62 -7.21 5.55 7.21
C ASP A 62 -6.40 4.93 8.35
N PHE A 63 -6.85 3.79 8.90
CA PHE A 63 -6.06 3.03 9.86
C PHE A 63 -4.71 2.65 9.24
N GLY A 64 -3.61 2.87 9.98
CA GLY A 64 -2.26 2.64 9.48
C GLY A 64 -1.86 3.51 8.28
N ARG A 65 -2.60 4.61 8.00
CA ARG A 65 -2.52 5.40 6.77
C ARG A 65 -2.91 4.61 5.50
N GLY A 66 -3.82 3.64 5.65
CA GLY A 66 -4.24 2.79 4.54
C GLY A 66 -4.88 3.57 3.38
N LYS A 67 -5.62 4.65 3.66
CA LYS A 67 -6.31 5.46 2.63
C LYS A 67 -5.42 6.60 2.12
N SER A 68 -4.76 7.30 3.02
CA SER A 68 -3.90 8.46 2.70
C SER A 68 -2.54 8.06 2.13
N GLY A 69 -2.06 6.86 2.44
CA GLY A 69 -0.79 6.30 1.96
C GLY A 69 0.23 6.16 3.09
N ALA A 70 0.58 4.92 3.43
CA ALA A 70 1.65 4.59 4.34
C ALA A 70 3.01 4.76 3.66
N LYS A 71 3.94 5.48 4.30
CA LYS A 71 5.31 5.65 3.80
C LYS A 71 6.17 4.44 4.12
N LEU A 72 7.14 4.15 3.26
CA LEU A 72 8.19 3.16 3.52
C LEU A 72 9.23 3.79 4.47
N THR A 73 9.07 3.63 5.78
CA THR A 73 9.91 4.33 6.78
C THR A 73 11.14 3.54 7.19
N ARG A 74 10.99 2.27 7.57
CA ARG A 74 12.07 1.43 8.07
C ARG A 74 12.11 0.10 7.30
N PRO A 75 13.26 -0.25 6.69
CA PRO A 75 13.44 -1.58 6.11
C PRO A 75 13.28 -2.65 7.19
N SER A 76 12.49 -3.68 6.88
CA SER A 76 12.40 -4.88 7.72
C SER A 76 13.52 -5.87 7.41
N PHE A 77 14.05 -5.81 6.18
CA PHE A 77 15.09 -6.70 5.70
C PHE A 77 15.92 -6.00 4.62
N VAL A 78 17.23 -6.11 4.72
CA VAL A 78 18.19 -5.61 3.74
C VAL A 78 19.19 -6.73 3.48
N PHE A 79 19.23 -7.23 2.25
CA PHE A 79 20.20 -8.24 1.84
C PHE A 79 20.55 -8.10 0.37
N ARG A 80 21.85 -7.99 0.06
CA ARG A 80 22.36 -7.73 -1.29
C ARG A 80 21.60 -6.56 -1.93
N ASN A 81 20.96 -6.79 -3.07
CA ASN A 81 20.21 -5.79 -3.83
C ASN A 81 18.70 -5.85 -3.54
N THR A 82 18.30 -6.38 -2.39
CA THR A 82 16.90 -6.51 -1.99
C THR A 82 16.66 -5.80 -0.67
N ILE A 83 15.72 -4.86 -0.71
CA ILE A 83 15.21 -4.16 0.47
C ILE A 83 13.73 -4.52 0.59
N LYS A 84 13.32 -5.00 1.75
CA LYS A 84 11.90 -5.23 2.06
C LYS A 84 11.42 -4.23 3.10
N TYR A 85 10.19 -3.79 2.91
CA TYR A 85 9.46 -2.94 3.82
C TYR A 85 8.18 -3.64 4.23
N VAL A 86 7.80 -3.51 5.50
CA VAL A 86 6.52 -3.98 6.02
C VAL A 86 5.69 -2.76 6.36
N VAL A 87 4.46 -2.73 5.86
CA VAL A 87 3.48 -1.66 6.11
C VAL A 87 2.12 -2.27 6.41
N GLY A 88 1.28 -1.51 7.10
CA GLY A 88 -0.01 -1.96 7.59
C GLY A 88 0.02 -2.39 9.07
N PRO A 89 -1.03 -3.05 9.56
CA PRO A 89 -2.21 -3.50 8.80
C PRO A 89 -3.08 -2.34 8.29
N PHE A 90 -3.89 -2.63 7.27
CA PHE A 90 -4.87 -1.70 6.69
C PHE A 90 -6.25 -2.33 6.74
N TYR A 91 -7.30 -1.51 6.86
CA TYR A 91 -8.66 -2.02 7.02
C TYR A 91 -9.65 -1.31 6.09
N PHE A 92 -10.60 -2.09 5.61
CA PHE A 92 -11.88 -1.58 5.17
C PHE A 92 -12.87 -1.65 6.34
N THR A 93 -13.92 -0.85 6.27
CA THR A 93 -15.06 -0.90 7.18
C THR A 93 -16.34 -1.01 6.36
N THR A 94 -17.44 -1.25 7.05
CA THR A 94 -18.79 -1.20 6.48
C THR A 94 -19.33 0.24 6.54
N LEU A 95 -20.31 0.56 5.69
CA LEU A 95 -21.06 1.83 5.78
C LEU A 95 -22.05 1.85 6.96
N ILE A 96 -22.37 0.68 7.51
CA ILE A 96 -23.42 0.50 8.50
C ILE A 96 -22.76 0.42 9.87
N CYS A 97 -22.95 1.44 10.69
CA CYS A 97 -22.73 1.35 12.13
C CYS A 97 -23.91 0.58 12.72
N GLU A 98 -23.75 -0.69 13.09
CA GLU A 98 -24.75 -1.37 13.91
C GLU A 98 -24.83 -0.67 15.27
N ARG A 99 -26.01 -0.13 15.59
CA ARG A 99 -26.28 0.40 16.93
C ARG A 99 -26.32 -0.80 17.86
N ALA A 100 -25.42 -0.85 18.85
CA ALA A 100 -25.54 -1.80 19.95
C ALA A 100 -26.85 -1.49 20.69
N THR A 101 -27.87 -2.32 20.45
CA THR A 101 -29.12 -2.40 21.22
C THR A 101 -28.92 -3.28 22.43
#